data_AF-A0A536AMA6-F1
#
_entry.id   AF-A0A536AMA6-F1
#
_cell.length_a   1.000
_cell.length_b   1.000
_cell.length_c   1.000
_cell.angle_alpha   90.00
_cell.angle_beta   90.00
_cell.angle_gamma   90.00
#
_symmetry.space_group_name_H-M   'P 1'
#
loop_
_entity.id
_entity.type
_entity.pdbx_description
1 polymer ?
#
loop_
_entity_poly.entity_id
_entity_poly.type
_entity_poly.pdbx_seq_one_letter_code
_entity_poly.pdbx_strand_id
1 'polypeptide(L)'
;MPYADPEKRREYGREWMKRNPDKARAAMRRWRRRHPEVHAARTRVRYARDPERFRQSIEASPNRAAVRRAMHERRRARALGAGPSFTAAEWTALVAANGNRCAYDGAPGPLHADHRLPLARGGTNEIQNILPACARCNLRKHLMTEEEFRSRLAAERDEASARPESRDQVEEHGPE
;
A
#
# COMPACT_ATOMS: atom_id res chain seq x y z
N MET A 1 -6.70 -13.10 -42.62
CA MET A 1 -6.84 -11.66 -42.27
C MET A 1 -7.52 -10.99 -43.45
N PRO A 2 -8.71 -10.39 -43.27
CA PRO A 2 -9.62 -10.07 -44.38
C PRO A 2 -9.25 -8.85 -45.25
N TYR A 3 -8.18 -8.10 -44.95
CA TYR A 3 -7.80 -6.91 -45.71
C TYR A 3 -6.32 -6.94 -46.11
N ALA A 4 -6.04 -6.74 -47.40
CA ALA A 4 -4.69 -6.61 -47.95
C ALA A 4 -4.04 -5.27 -47.55
N ASP A 5 -4.82 -4.19 -47.60
CA ASP A 5 -4.40 -2.84 -47.22
C ASP A 5 -3.98 -2.77 -45.72
N PRO A 6 -2.74 -2.34 -45.42
CA PRO A 6 -2.26 -2.14 -44.05
C PRO A 6 -3.07 -1.15 -43.21
N GLU A 7 -3.66 -0.10 -43.79
CA GLU A 7 -4.46 0.87 -43.02
C GLU A 7 -5.81 0.30 -42.62
N LYS A 8 -6.57 -0.27 -43.55
CA LYS A 8 -7.84 -0.96 -43.26
C LYS A 8 -7.67 -2.07 -42.23
N ARG A 9 -6.55 -2.79 -42.25
CA ARG A 9 -6.23 -3.80 -41.24
C ARG A 9 -5.97 -3.21 -39.85
N ARG A 10 -5.27 -2.07 -39.75
CA ARG A 10 -5.06 -1.35 -38.48
C ARG A 10 -6.37 -0.81 -37.93
N GLU A 11 -7.22 -0.26 -38.79
CA GLU A 11 -8.54 0.26 -38.44
C GLU A 11 -9.47 -0.86 -37.94
N TYR A 12 -9.58 -1.95 -38.70
CA TYR A 12 -10.32 -3.13 -38.26
C TYR A 12 -9.83 -3.65 -36.91
N GLY A 13 -8.51 -3.68 -36.68
CA GLY A 13 -7.93 -4.04 -35.40
C GLY A 13 -8.37 -3.12 -34.24
N ARG A 14 -8.40 -1.79 -34.46
CA ARG A 14 -8.88 -0.81 -33.48
C ARG A 14 -10.36 -1.03 -33.17
N GLU A 15 -11.19 -1.17 -34.20
CA GLU A 15 -12.63 -1.41 -34.05
C GLU A 15 -12.92 -2.75 -33.36
N TRP A 16 -12.18 -3.80 -33.70
CA TRP A 16 -12.30 -5.10 -33.04
C TRP A 16 -11.96 -5.00 -31.55
N MET A 17 -10.88 -4.29 -31.18
CA MET A 17 -10.50 -4.08 -29.78
C MET A 17 -11.55 -3.28 -29.01
N LYS A 18 -12.17 -2.27 -29.65
CA LYS A 18 -13.26 -1.48 -29.06
C LYS A 18 -14.48 -2.34 -28.78
N ARG A 19 -14.85 -3.23 -29.71
CA ARG A 19 -15.99 -4.16 -29.57
C ARG A 19 -15.69 -5.36 -28.67
N ASN A 20 -14.42 -5.73 -28.49
CA ASN A 20 -13.99 -6.91 -27.73
C ASN A 20 -12.94 -6.56 -26.65
N PRO A 21 -13.23 -5.63 -25.73
CA PRO A 21 -12.23 -5.10 -24.82
C PRO A 21 -11.63 -6.16 -23.88
N ASP A 22 -12.44 -7.10 -23.39
CA ASP A 22 -11.96 -8.15 -22.49
C ASP A 22 -11.07 -9.16 -23.21
N LYS A 23 -11.43 -9.56 -24.43
CA LYS A 23 -10.61 -10.45 -25.26
C LYS A 23 -9.28 -9.78 -25.63
N ALA A 24 -9.30 -8.49 -25.99
CA ALA A 24 -8.10 -7.71 -26.26
C ALA A 24 -7.18 -7.62 -25.03
N ARG A 25 -7.75 -7.32 -23.85
CA ARG A 25 -7.01 -7.29 -22.57
C ARG A 25 -6.42 -8.67 -22.24
N ALA A 26 -7.17 -9.74 -22.42
CA ALA A 26 -6.68 -11.11 -22.20
C ALA A 26 -5.55 -11.50 -23.16
N ALA A 27 -5.67 -11.15 -24.45
CA ALA A 27 -4.63 -11.38 -25.44
C ALA A 27 -3.34 -10.61 -25.09
N MET A 28 -3.47 -9.33 -24.71
CA MET A 28 -2.34 -8.51 -24.26
C MET A 28 -1.68 -9.08 -23.00
N ARG A 29 -2.45 -9.57 -22.02
CA ARG A 29 -1.92 -10.26 -20.83
C ARG A 29 -1.10 -11.50 -21.22
N ARG A 30 -1.63 -12.34 -22.12
CA ARG A 30 -0.90 -13.53 -22.62
C ARG A 30 0.39 -13.14 -23.34
N TRP A 31 0.35 -12.10 -24.17
CA TRP A 31 1.53 -11.61 -24.88
C TRP A 31 2.60 -11.11 -23.92
N ARG A 32 2.24 -10.29 -22.92
CA ARG A 32 3.18 -9.80 -21.89
C ARG A 32 3.84 -10.93 -21.12
N ARG A 33 3.09 -12.00 -20.80
CA ARG A 33 3.61 -13.18 -20.10
C ARG A 33 4.62 -13.96 -20.96
N ARG A 34 4.38 -14.08 -22.27
CA ARG A 34 5.28 -14.78 -23.20
C ARG A 34 6.48 -13.94 -23.66
N HIS A 35 6.38 -12.62 -23.59
CA HIS A 35 7.40 -11.69 -24.04
C HIS A 35 7.74 -10.63 -22.98
N PRO A 36 8.14 -11.03 -21.76
CA PRO A 36 8.36 -10.11 -20.65
C PRO A 36 9.50 -9.12 -20.95
N GLU A 37 10.58 -9.60 -21.58
CA GLU A 37 11.75 -8.77 -21.91
C GLU A 37 11.43 -7.71 -22.97
N VAL A 38 10.73 -8.10 -24.04
CA VAL A 38 10.30 -7.18 -25.10
C VAL A 38 9.34 -6.12 -24.52
N HIS A 39 8.43 -6.53 -23.64
CA HIS A 39 7.54 -5.59 -22.97
C HIS A 39 8.30 -4.61 -22.08
N ALA A 40 9.27 -5.11 -21.30
CA ALA A 40 10.11 -4.30 -20.43
C ALA A 40 10.96 -3.30 -21.23
N ALA A 41 11.63 -3.74 -22.29
CA ALA A 41 12.43 -2.91 -23.17
C ALA A 41 11.60 -1.79 -23.83
N ARG A 42 10.44 -2.13 -24.40
CA ARG A 42 9.50 -1.13 -24.97
C ARG A 42 9.04 -0.13 -23.93
N THR A 43 8.77 -0.59 -22.72
CA THR A 43 8.34 0.26 -21.61
C THR A 43 9.46 1.23 -21.20
N ARG A 44 10.71 0.76 -21.09
CA ARG A 44 11.87 1.60 -20.80
C ARG A 44 12.06 2.69 -21.86
N VAL A 45 12.06 2.32 -23.14
CA VAL A 45 12.19 3.30 -24.26
C VAL A 45 11.08 4.34 -24.21
N ARG A 46 9.83 3.91 -23.97
CA ARG A 46 8.69 4.83 -23.86
C ARG A 46 8.87 5.86 -22.74
N TYR A 47 9.31 5.44 -21.55
CA TYR A 47 9.52 6.36 -20.42
C TYR A 47 10.77 7.22 -20.57
N ALA A 48 11.82 6.72 -21.23
CA ALA A 48 13.03 7.48 -21.50
C ALA A 48 12.83 8.57 -22.58
N ARG A 49 11.97 8.30 -23.57
CA ARG A 49 11.70 9.25 -24.66
C ARG A 49 11.00 10.52 -24.19
N ASP A 50 10.17 10.43 -23.15
CA ASP A 50 9.36 11.55 -22.67
C ASP A 50 9.18 11.46 -21.15
N PRO A 51 10.22 11.82 -20.39
CA PRO A 51 10.15 11.84 -18.92
C PRO A 51 9.18 12.91 -18.41
N GLU A 52 8.95 13.97 -19.19
CA GLU A 52 8.03 15.05 -18.84
C GLU A 52 6.59 14.56 -18.80
N ARG A 53 6.15 13.81 -19.80
CA ARG A 53 4.82 13.21 -19.82
C ARG A 53 4.56 12.31 -18.62
N PHE A 54 5.56 11.57 -18.16
CA PHE A 54 5.42 10.80 -16.93
C PHE A 54 5.22 11.74 -15.72
N ARG A 55 6.03 12.79 -15.59
CA ARG A 55 5.88 13.78 -14.52
C ARG A 55 4.50 14.46 -14.55
N GLN A 56 4.07 14.92 -15.72
CA GLN A 56 2.75 15.52 -15.93
C GLN A 56 1.62 14.56 -15.57
N SER A 57 1.75 13.26 -15.89
CA SER A 57 0.75 12.27 -15.50
C SER A 57 0.62 12.09 -13.99
N ILE A 58 1.72 12.24 -13.24
CA ILE A 58 1.69 12.23 -11.77
C ILE A 58 1.07 13.52 -11.26
N GLU A 59 1.41 14.67 -11.85
CA GLU A 59 0.90 15.98 -11.43
C GLU A 59 -0.60 16.13 -11.66
N ALA A 60 -1.10 15.63 -12.79
CA ALA A 60 -2.52 15.63 -13.13
C ALA A 60 -3.35 14.59 -12.34
N SER A 61 -2.70 13.73 -11.53
CA SER A 61 -3.41 12.72 -10.77
C SER A 61 -4.12 13.33 -9.55
N PRO A 62 -5.42 13.08 -9.34
CA PRO A 62 -6.10 13.49 -8.10
C PRO A 62 -5.47 12.85 -6.85
N ASN A 63 -4.77 11.72 -7.02
CA ASN A 63 -4.09 10.98 -5.96
C ASN A 63 -2.56 11.21 -5.95
N ARG A 64 -2.06 12.33 -6.50
CA ARG A 64 -0.61 12.62 -6.62
C ARG A 64 0.18 12.46 -5.33
N ALA A 65 -0.39 12.85 -4.19
CA ALA A 65 0.26 12.73 -2.89
C ALA A 65 0.50 11.26 -2.50
N ALA A 66 -0.51 10.40 -2.69
CA ALA A 66 -0.39 8.96 -2.43
C ALA A 66 0.62 8.30 -3.39
N VAL A 67 0.62 8.70 -4.66
CA VAL A 67 1.57 8.19 -5.65
C VAL A 67 3.01 8.56 -5.30
N ARG A 68 3.26 9.83 -4.94
CA ARG A 68 4.59 10.30 -4.50
C ARG A 68 5.06 9.60 -3.23
N ARG A 69 4.18 9.41 -2.25
CA ARG A 69 4.47 8.66 -1.03
C ARG A 69 4.93 7.23 -1.35
N ALA A 70 4.16 6.50 -2.16
CA ALA A 70 4.51 5.14 -2.57
C ALA A 70 5.86 5.09 -3.33
N MET A 71 6.15 6.09 -4.17
CA MET A 71 7.45 6.20 -4.85
C MET A 71 8.60 6.42 -3.86
N HIS A 72 8.41 7.30 -2.88
CA HIS A 72 9.39 7.59 -1.83
C HIS A 72 9.67 6.35 -0.97
N GLU A 73 8.62 5.66 -0.52
CA GLU A 73 8.73 4.42 0.25
C GLU A 73 9.50 3.33 -0.51
N ARG A 74 9.18 3.12 -1.79
CA ARG A 74 9.90 2.16 -2.65
C ARG A 74 11.36 2.56 -2.88
N ARG A 75 11.67 3.85 -2.92
CA ARG A 75 13.07 4.32 -3.02
C ARG A 75 13.80 4.04 -1.71
N ARG A 76 13.21 4.43 -0.57
CA ARG A 76 13.78 4.21 0.76
C ARG A 76 14.06 2.74 1.03
N ALA A 77 13.10 1.86 0.74
CA ALA A 77 13.27 0.43 0.93
C ALA A 77 14.43 -0.15 0.09
N ARG A 78 14.55 0.27 -1.18
CA ARG A 78 15.68 -0.14 -2.03
C ARG A 78 17.02 0.38 -1.52
N ALA A 79 17.07 1.64 -1.07
CA ALA A 79 18.29 2.23 -0.53
C ALA A 79 18.76 1.51 0.74
N LEU A 80 17.84 0.97 1.54
CA LEU A 80 18.12 0.21 2.75
C LEU A 80 18.29 -1.30 2.50
N GLY A 81 18.25 -1.76 1.25
CA GLY A 81 18.40 -3.18 0.93
C GLY A 81 17.30 -4.07 1.51
N ALA A 82 16.09 -3.54 1.72
CA ALA A 82 14.98 -4.20 2.42
C ALA A 82 14.36 -5.41 1.69
N GLY A 83 15.04 -5.98 0.70
CA GLY A 83 14.55 -7.13 -0.05
C GLY A 83 13.36 -6.83 -0.98
N PRO A 84 12.68 -7.87 -1.48
CA PRO A 84 11.51 -7.72 -2.33
C PRO A 84 10.35 -7.09 -1.56
N SER A 85 9.48 -6.36 -2.27
CA SER A 85 8.24 -5.83 -1.70
C SER A 85 7.12 -6.85 -1.78
N PHE A 86 6.32 -6.94 -0.72
CA PHE A 86 5.04 -7.65 -0.76
C PHE A 86 4.13 -7.12 -1.88
N THR A 87 3.30 -8.01 -2.40
CA THR A 87 2.32 -7.76 -3.45
C THR A 87 1.00 -7.26 -2.87
N ALA A 88 0.17 -6.62 -3.70
CA ALA A 88 -1.17 -6.21 -3.29
C ALA A 88 -2.04 -7.41 -2.85
N ALA A 89 -1.87 -8.57 -3.48
CA ALA A 89 -2.62 -9.78 -3.13
C ALA A 89 -2.22 -10.31 -1.75
N GLU A 90 -0.92 -10.34 -1.45
CA GLU A 90 -0.42 -10.70 -0.11
C GLU A 90 -0.91 -9.75 0.96
N TRP A 91 -0.90 -8.44 0.69
CA TRP A 91 -1.46 -7.43 1.59
C TRP A 91 -2.95 -7.66 1.86
N THR A 92 -3.75 -7.87 0.80
CA THR A 92 -5.19 -8.15 0.96
C THR A 92 -5.44 -9.43 1.76
N ALA A 93 -4.67 -10.49 1.51
CA ALA A 93 -4.77 -11.74 2.25
C ALA A 93 -4.39 -11.55 3.74
N LEU A 94 -3.32 -10.81 4.03
CA LEU A 94 -2.90 -10.49 5.40
C LEU A 94 -3.98 -9.70 6.15
N VAL A 95 -4.53 -8.65 5.54
CA VAL A 95 -5.60 -7.83 6.14
C VAL A 95 -6.84 -8.70 6.44
N ALA A 96 -7.22 -9.57 5.51
CA ALA A 96 -8.35 -10.49 5.70
C ALA A 96 -8.09 -11.49 6.83
N ALA A 97 -6.89 -12.06 6.90
CA ALA A 97 -6.48 -12.97 7.98
C ALA A 97 -6.47 -12.29 9.36
N ASN A 98 -6.20 -10.98 9.41
CA ASN A 98 -6.31 -10.14 10.60
C ASN A 98 -7.74 -9.65 10.89
N GLY A 99 -8.76 -10.19 10.23
CA GLY A 99 -10.16 -9.84 10.46
C GLY A 99 -10.52 -8.40 10.02
N ASN A 100 -9.77 -7.82 9.07
CA ASN A 100 -9.91 -6.43 8.62
C ASN A 100 -9.76 -5.41 9.77
N ARG A 101 -8.88 -5.72 10.72
CA ARG A 101 -8.64 -4.91 11.93
C ARG A 101 -7.16 -4.67 12.14
N CYS A 102 -6.87 -3.62 12.90
CA CYS A 102 -5.52 -3.30 13.35
C CYS A 102 -4.96 -4.43 14.24
N ALA A 103 -3.72 -4.84 13.98
CA ALA A 103 -3.02 -5.89 14.72
C ALA A 103 -2.61 -5.50 16.15
N TYR A 104 -2.73 -4.21 16.50
CA TYR A 104 -2.36 -3.67 17.80
C TYR A 104 -3.57 -3.40 18.69
N ASP A 105 -4.53 -2.61 18.21
CA ASP A 105 -5.68 -2.14 19.00
C ASP A 105 -7.03 -2.72 18.54
N GLY A 106 -7.05 -3.56 17.51
CA GLY A 106 -8.28 -4.18 16.98
C GLY A 106 -9.25 -3.21 16.30
N ALA A 107 -8.87 -1.93 16.14
CA ALA A 107 -9.73 -0.93 15.52
C ALA A 107 -10.00 -1.28 14.05
N PRO A 108 -11.26 -1.17 13.59
CA PRO A 108 -11.57 -1.28 12.17
C PRO A 108 -11.20 0.01 11.43
N GLY A 109 -11.22 -0.03 10.10
CA GLY A 109 -11.05 1.15 9.24
C GLY A 109 -9.88 1.03 8.27
N PRO A 110 -9.38 2.15 7.73
CA PRO A 110 -8.23 2.14 6.84
C PRO A 110 -6.97 1.62 7.55
N LEU A 111 -6.37 0.58 6.97
CA LEU A 111 -5.17 -0.07 7.50
C LEU A 111 -3.95 0.27 6.64
N HIS A 112 -2.84 0.47 7.30
CA HIS A 112 -1.53 0.74 6.74
C HIS A 112 -0.62 -0.47 6.98
N ALA A 113 0.32 -0.70 6.05
CA ALA A 113 1.36 -1.69 6.24
C ALA A 113 2.41 -1.15 7.21
N ASP A 114 2.42 -1.67 8.43
CA ASP A 114 3.44 -1.40 9.45
C ASP A 114 4.47 -2.53 9.49
N HIS A 115 5.74 -2.18 9.68
CA HIS A 115 6.84 -3.15 9.71
C HIS A 115 7.08 -3.68 11.12
N ARG A 116 7.08 -5.00 11.36
CA ARG A 116 7.40 -5.59 12.66
C ARG A 116 8.78 -5.15 13.14
N LEU A 117 9.79 -5.30 12.30
CA LEU A 117 11.09 -4.65 12.44
C LEU A 117 11.15 -3.47 11.47
N PRO A 118 11.28 -2.21 11.92
CA PRO A 118 11.35 -1.05 11.04
C PRO A 118 12.52 -1.13 10.07
N LEU A 119 12.33 -0.62 8.84
CA LEU A 119 13.39 -0.60 7.82
C LEU A 119 14.68 0.09 8.29
N ALA A 120 14.57 1.16 9.10
CA ALA A 120 15.74 1.86 9.64
C ALA A 120 16.57 1.01 10.62
N ARG A 121 16.02 -0.11 11.09
CA ARG A 121 16.64 -1.06 12.02
C ARG A 121 16.92 -2.41 11.35
N GLY A 122 17.04 -2.43 10.02
CA GLY A 122 17.38 -3.63 9.25
C GLY A 122 16.18 -4.52 8.90
N GLY A 123 14.95 -4.04 9.07
CA GLY A 123 13.76 -4.79 8.66
C GLY A 123 13.60 -4.91 7.14
N THR A 124 12.83 -5.90 6.71
CA THR A 124 12.54 -6.17 5.30
C THR A 124 11.17 -5.62 4.87
N ASN A 125 10.95 -5.55 3.56
CA ASN A 125 9.68 -5.19 2.94
C ASN A 125 8.86 -6.43 2.54
N GLU A 126 9.22 -7.59 3.06
CA GLU A 126 8.55 -8.87 2.80
C GLU A 126 7.31 -9.01 3.69
N ILE A 127 6.31 -9.77 3.23
CA ILE A 127 5.00 -9.85 3.88
C ILE A 127 5.08 -10.35 5.33
N GLN A 128 6.06 -11.20 5.66
CA GLN A 128 6.28 -11.73 7.01
C GLN A 128 6.64 -10.62 8.00
N ASN A 129 7.32 -9.56 7.54
CA ASN A 129 7.66 -8.40 8.36
C ASN A 129 6.55 -7.35 8.38
N ILE A 130 5.36 -7.61 7.82
CA ILE A 130 4.27 -6.63 7.76
C ILE A 130 3.13 -7.00 8.70
N LEU A 131 2.52 -5.99 9.30
CA LEU A 131 1.27 -6.06 10.03
C LEU A 131 0.29 -4.99 9.53
N PRO A 132 -1.02 -5.28 9.53
CA PRO A 132 -2.01 -4.25 9.29
C PRO A 132 -2.21 -3.40 10.55
N ALA A 133 -1.96 -2.09 10.44
CA ALA A 133 -2.10 -1.16 11.56
C ALA A 133 -2.99 0.04 11.19
N CYS A 134 -3.80 0.51 12.13
CA CYS A 134 -4.50 1.78 11.97
C CYS A 134 -3.50 2.95 11.97
N ALA A 135 -3.90 4.12 11.43
CA ALA A 135 -3.04 5.29 11.37
C ALA A 135 -2.48 5.69 12.74
N ARG A 136 -3.31 5.63 13.79
CA ARG A 136 -2.94 5.96 15.17
C ARG A 136 -1.80 5.06 15.68
N CYS A 137 -1.96 3.74 15.60
CA CYS A 137 -0.93 2.81 16.07
C CYS A 137 0.34 2.90 15.24
N ASN A 138 0.23 2.98 13.91
CA ASN A 138 1.38 3.08 13.03
C ASN A 138 2.22 4.34 13.33
N LEU A 139 1.58 5.50 13.54
CA LEU A 139 2.27 6.74 13.91
C LEU A 139 2.91 6.66 15.30
N ARG A 140 2.23 6.06 16.28
CA ARG A 140 2.74 5.93 17.66
C ARG A 140 3.92 4.96 17.76
N LYS A 141 3.91 3.88 16.97
CA LYS A 141 5.00 2.91 16.91
C LYS A 141 6.27 3.50 16.30
N HIS A 142 6.13 4.27 15.21
CA HIS A 142 7.24 4.96 14.56
C HIS A 142 8.42 4.03 14.21
N LEU A 143 9.52 4.10 14.98
CA LEU A 143 10.75 3.31 14.79
C LEU A 143 10.93 2.20 15.85
N MET A 144 9.91 1.98 16.68
CA MET A 144 9.88 0.84 17.61
C MET A 144 9.67 -0.46 16.84
N THR A 145 10.22 -1.56 17.35
CA THR A 145 9.85 -2.90 16.91
C THR A 145 8.41 -3.22 17.32
N GLU A 146 7.82 -4.26 16.73
CA GLU A 146 6.52 -4.79 17.15
C GLU A 146 6.53 -5.09 18.65
N GLU A 147 7.57 -5.77 19.14
CA GLU A 147 7.69 -6.16 20.54
C GLU A 147 7.76 -4.95 21.46
N GLU A 148 8.66 -4.00 21.18
CA GLU A 148 8.79 -2.76 21.95
C GLU A 148 7.46 -1.99 22.03
N PHE A 149 6.73 -1.92 20.90
CA PHE A 149 5.46 -1.22 20.87
C PHE A 149 4.34 -1.98 21.59
N ARG A 150 4.31 -3.32 21.49
CA ARG A 150 3.37 -4.14 22.27
C ARG A 150 3.62 -3.98 23.77
N SER A 151 4.87 -3.99 24.21
CA SER A 151 5.24 -3.76 25.61
C SER A 151 4.81 -2.39 26.10
N ARG A 152 5.00 -1.34 25.29
CA ARG A 152 4.48 0.01 25.59
C ARG A 152 2.95 0.01 25.75
N LEU A 153 2.22 -0.62 24.82
CA LEU A 153 0.76 -0.69 24.90
C LEU A 153 0.28 -1.49 26.12
N ALA A 154 1.01 -2.52 26.54
CA ALA A 154 0.72 -3.26 27.76
C ALA A 154 0.90 -2.38 29.00
N ALA A 155 2.04 -1.69 29.13
CA ALA A 155 2.31 -0.77 30.23
C ALA A 155 1.24 0.34 30.34
N GLU A 156 0.87 0.96 29.21
CA GLU A 156 -0.18 1.99 29.20
C GLU A 156 -1.55 1.45 29.62
N ARG A 157 -1.86 0.18 29.33
CA ARG A 157 -3.11 -0.47 29.76
C ARG A 157 -3.10 -0.74 31.26
N ASP A 158 -1.98 -1.23 31.79
CA ASP A 158 -1.82 -1.50 33.21
C ASP A 158 -1.91 -0.21 34.03
N GLU A 159 -1.25 0.87 33.57
CA GLU A 159 -1.37 2.21 34.16
C GLU A 159 -2.81 2.76 34.10
N ALA A 160 -3.51 2.58 32.98
CA ALA A 160 -4.90 3.00 32.86
C ALA A 160 -5.83 2.24 33.80
N SER A 161 -5.59 0.93 34.01
CA SER A 161 -6.32 0.12 34.98
C SER A 161 -5.98 0.44 36.43
N ALA A 162 -4.78 0.97 36.70
CA ALA A 162 -4.34 1.35 38.04
C ALA A 162 -4.77 2.75 38.49
N ARG A 163 -5.28 3.62 37.59
CA ARG A 163 -5.78 4.95 37.96
C ARG A 163 -7.13 4.82 38.69
N PRO A 164 -7.23 5.19 39.99
CA PRO A 164 -8.51 5.19 40.67
C PRO A 164 -9.44 6.23 40.02
N GLU A 165 -10.71 5.85 39.79
CA GLU A 165 -11.75 6.79 39.36
C GLU A 165 -11.82 7.92 40.39
N SER A 166 -11.53 9.16 39.96
CA SER A 166 -11.68 10.32 40.82
C SER A 166 -13.16 10.44 41.19
N ARG A 167 -13.50 10.11 42.44
CA ARG A 167 -14.80 10.43 43.04
C ARG A 167 -14.96 11.94 43.01
N ASP A 168 -15.72 12.45 42.07
CA ASP A 168 -16.36 13.76 42.17
C ASP A 168 -17.29 13.72 43.39
N GLN A 169 -16.76 14.12 44.55
CA GLN A 169 -17.58 14.44 45.70
C GLN A 169 -18.13 15.84 45.48
N VAL A 170 -19.34 15.90 44.93
CA VAL A 170 -20.18 17.10 45.00
C VAL A 170 -20.63 17.21 46.46
N GLU A 171 -19.94 18.03 47.25
CA GLU A 171 -20.40 18.39 48.59
C GLU A 171 -21.63 19.30 48.44
N GLU A 172 -22.83 18.72 48.47
CA GLU A 172 -24.07 19.47 48.67
C GLU A 172 -24.06 20.08 50.08
N HIS A 173 -23.63 21.34 50.18
CA HIS A 173 -23.89 22.18 51.34
C HIS A 173 -25.37 22.58 51.32
N GLY A 174 -26.19 21.87 52.08
CA GLY A 174 -27.57 22.24 52.35
C GLY A 174 -27.63 23.48 53.26
N PRO A 175 -28.46 24.50 52.95
CA PRO A 175 -28.67 25.62 53.85
C PRO A 175 -29.73 25.29 54.93
N GLU A 176 -29.42 25.64 56.17
CA GLU A 176 -30.38 25.78 57.29
C GLU A 176 -31.27 27.04 57.14
#